data_AF-A0A382U2H9-F1
#
_entry.id   AF-A0A382U2H9-F1
#
_cell.length_a   1.000
_cell.length_b   1.000
_cell.length_c   1.000
_cell.angle_alpha   90.00
_cell.angle_beta   90.00
_cell.angle_gamma   90.00
#
_symmetry.space_group_name_H-M   'P 1'
#
loop_
_entity.id
_entity.type
_entity.pdbx_description
1 polymer ?
#
loop_
_entity_poly.entity_id
_entity_poly.type
_entity_poly.pdbx_seq_one_letter_code
_entity_poly.pdbx_strand_id
1 'polypeptide(L)' 'MGRGFSAGHNLKEIRLNQDESFYRNLMDTSKKVMSILPKLKKPVIAEVHGVATAAGCQLVAACDLAYADEESKFATP' A
#
# COMPACT_ATOMS: atom_id res chain seq x y z
N MET A 1 1.94 -11.37 14.33
CA MET A 1 1.63 -10.16 13.53
C MET A 1 2.72 -9.13 13.73
N GLY A 2 2.99 -8.30 12.72
CA GLY A 2 3.96 -7.19 12.81
C GLY A 2 3.35 -5.98 13.52
N ARG A 3 4.05 -4.83 13.51
CA ARG A 3 3.56 -3.59 14.15
C ARG A 3 2.43 -2.89 13.40
N GLY A 4 2.17 -3.27 12.15
CA GLY A 4 1.13 -2.68 11.32
C GLY A 4 1.09 -3.32 9.94
N PHE A 5 0.02 -3.04 9.20
CA PHE A 5 -0.23 -3.57 7.87
C PHE A 5 0.79 -3.06 6.84
N SER A 6 0.85 -1.74 6.63
CA SER A 6 1.78 -1.15 5.68
C SER A 6 1.92 0.36 5.89
N ALA A 7 3.15 0.83 6.07
CA ALA A 7 3.44 2.26 6.15
C ALA A 7 3.51 2.95 4.76
N GLY A 8 3.40 2.19 3.67
CA GLY A 8 3.63 2.66 2.31
C GLY A 8 5.09 2.57 1.87
N HIS A 9 5.53 3.46 0.99
CA HIS A 9 6.88 3.43 0.43
C HIS A 9 7.97 3.69 1.49
N ASN A 10 9.16 3.12 1.28
CA ASN A 10 10.31 3.36 2.14
C ASN A 10 10.85 4.79 1.97
N LEU A 11 10.50 5.69 2.89
CA LEU A 11 10.92 7.09 2.85
C LEU A 11 12.44 7.28 2.95
N LYS A 12 13.18 6.36 3.57
CA LYS A 12 14.64 6.46 3.64
C LYS A 12 15.25 6.26 2.26
N GLU A 13 14.79 5.24 1.55
CA GLU A 13 15.21 4.93 0.19
C GLU A 13 14.87 6.07 -0.78
N ILE A 14 13.63 6.58 -0.70
CA ILE A 14 13.17 7.75 -1.47
C ILE A 14 14.07 8.97 -1.22
N ARG A 15 14.46 9.26 0.04
CA ARG A 15 15.30 10.43 0.34
C ARG A 15 16.75 10.29 -0.11
N LEU A 16 17.27 9.07 -0.14
CA LEU A 16 18.66 8.79 -0.49
C LEU A 16 18.88 8.74 -2.02
N ASN A 17 17.82 8.50 -2.79
CA ASN A 17 17.86 8.47 -4.25
C ASN A 17 17.36 9.79 -4.83
N GLN A 18 18.21 10.54 -5.53
CA GLN A 18 17.81 11.79 -6.20
C GLN A 18 17.45 11.60 -7.69
N ASP A 19 17.49 10.35 -8.18
CA ASP A 19 17.21 10.03 -9.57
C ASP A 19 15.69 10.07 -9.86
N GLU A 20 15.29 10.93 -10.80
CA GLU A 20 13.89 11.02 -11.24
C GLU A 20 13.38 9.70 -11.82
N SER A 21 14.23 8.96 -12.53
CA SER A 21 13.87 7.68 -13.14
C SER A 21 13.56 6.62 -12.07
N PHE A 22 14.27 6.66 -10.93
CA PHE A 22 13.97 5.82 -9.78
C PHE A 22 12.58 6.13 -9.21
N TYR A 23 12.25 7.41 -8.98
CA TYR A 23 10.94 7.79 -8.48
C TYR A 23 9.80 7.39 -9.43
N ARG A 24 10.02 7.59 -10.73
CA ARG A 24 9.05 7.22 -11.77
C ARG A 24 8.80 5.70 -11.77
N ASN A 25 9.86 4.90 -11.77
CA ASN A 25 9.76 3.44 -11.71
C ASN A 25 9.08 2.95 -10.43
N LEU A 26 9.37 3.58 -9.29
CA LEU A 26 8.72 3.26 -8.02
C LEU A 26 7.21 3.50 -8.08
N MET A 27 6.81 4.69 -8.56
CA MET A 27 5.39 5.05 -8.68
C MET A 27 4.66 4.20 -9.72
N ASP A 28 5.30 3.89 -10.85
CA ASP A 28 4.70 3.06 -11.90
C ASP A 28 4.54 1.60 -11.45
N THR A 29 5.49 1.09 -10.66
CA THR A 29 5.36 -0.22 -10.02
C THR A 29 4.17 -0.24 -9.05
N SER A 30 4.05 0.78 -8.21
CA SER A 30 2.93 0.92 -7.26
C SER A 30 1.59 0.94 -7.99
N LYS A 31 1.44 1.81 -9.01
CA LYS A 31 0.23 1.86 -9.86
C LYS A 31 -0.08 0.52 -10.51
N LYS A 32 0.94 -0.18 -11.01
CA LYS A 32 0.77 -1.49 -11.64
C LYS A 32 0.13 -2.48 -10.67
N VAL A 33 0.64 -2.57 -9.44
CA VAL A 33 0.05 -3.42 -8.39
C VAL A 33 -1.42 -3.05 -8.15
N MET A 34 -1.70 -1.77 -7.88
CA MET A 34 -3.07 -1.31 -7.61
C MET A 34 -4.03 -1.61 -8.79
N SER A 35 -3.53 -1.55 -10.03
CA SER A 35 -4.35 -1.82 -11.22
C SER A 35 -4.59 -3.30 -11.52
N ILE A 36 -3.74 -4.19 -10.98
CA ILE A 36 -3.83 -5.64 -11.21
C ILE A 36 -4.84 -6.26 -10.25
N LEU A 37 -4.82 -5.86 -8.98
CA LEU A 37 -5.68 -6.44 -7.93
C LEU A 37 -7.16 -6.53 -8.34
N PRO A 38 -7.83 -5.45 -8.78
CA PRO A 38 -9.25 -5.52 -9.16
C PRO A 38 -9.50 -6.28 -10.47
N LYS A 39 -8.46 -6.67 -11.23
CA LYS A 39 -8.57 -7.43 -12.47
C LYS A 39 -8.34 -8.94 -12.26
N LEU A 40 -8.01 -9.35 -11.04
CA LEU A 40 -7.80 -10.76 -10.73
C LEU A 40 -9.12 -11.52 -10.79
N LYS A 41 -9.08 -12.77 -11.25
CA LYS A 41 -10.27 -13.64 -11.33
C LYS A 41 -10.71 -14.19 -9.96
N LYS A 42 -9.97 -13.88 -8.90
CA LYS A 42 -10.23 -14.34 -7.54
C LYS A 42 -10.32 -13.12 -6.62
N PRO A 43 -11.24 -13.11 -5.64
CA PRO A 43 -11.32 -12.04 -4.66
C PRO A 43 -10.01 -11.85 -3.89
N VAL A 44 -9.64 -10.60 -3.65
CA VAL A 44 -8.52 -10.17 -2.82
C VAL A 44 -9.09 -9.52 -1.56
N ILE A 45 -8.71 -10.06 -0.40
CA ILE A 45 -9.15 -9.55 0.89
C ILE A 45 -7.93 -8.99 1.64
N ALA A 46 -8.00 -7.73 2.06
CA ALA A 46 -7.01 -7.12 2.94
C ALA A 46 -7.35 -7.43 4.40
N GLU A 47 -6.46 -8.13 5.11
CA GLU A 47 -6.50 -8.29 6.57
C GLU A 47 -5.60 -7.23 7.22
N VAL A 48 -6.23 -6.16 7.73
CA VAL A 48 -5.53 -4.96 8.20
C VAL A 48 -5.43 -4.97 9.72
N HIS A 49 -4.23 -5.21 10.22
CA HIS A 49 -3.87 -5.04 11.63
C HIS A 49 -3.01 -3.78 11.83
N GLY A 50 -3.26 -3.02 12.88
CA GLY A 50 -2.49 -1.82 13.21
C GLY A 50 -2.62 -0.73 12.13
N VAL A 51 -1.50 -0.20 11.64
CA VAL A 51 -1.52 1.00 10.78
C VAL A 51 -1.38 0.65 9.29
N ALA A 52 -2.26 1.22 8.47
CA ALA A 52 -2.12 1.34 7.02
C ALA A 52 -2.01 2.83 6.65
N THR A 53 -0.93 3.28 6.02
CA THR A 53 -0.74 4.69 5.64
C THR A 53 -0.26 4.88 4.21
N ALA A 54 -0.59 6.03 3.61
CA ALA A 54 -0.14 6.42 2.27
C ALA A 54 -0.41 5.33 1.22
N ALA A 55 0.62 4.77 0.57
CA ALA A 55 0.47 3.67 -0.37
C ALA A 55 -0.08 2.38 0.28
N GLY A 56 0.05 2.22 1.60
CA GLY A 56 -0.62 1.17 2.35
C GLY A 56 -2.15 1.32 2.34
N CYS A 57 -2.69 2.55 2.46
CA CYS A 57 -4.13 2.79 2.28
C CYS A 57 -4.58 2.53 0.85
N GLN A 58 -3.77 2.94 -0.13
CA GLN A 58 -4.06 2.67 -1.54
C GLN A 58 -4.16 1.16 -1.81
N LEU A 59 -3.29 0.37 -1.20
CA LEU A 59 -3.32 -1.08 -1.32
C LEU A 59 -4.61 -1.67 -0.78
N VAL A 60 -5.03 -1.25 0.42
CA VAL A 60 -6.31 -1.70 1.00
C VAL A 60 -7.48 -1.31 0.12
N ALA A 61 -7.48 -0.08 -0.42
CA ALA A 61 -8.53 0.40 -1.30
C ALA A 61 -8.60 -0.31 -2.66
N ALA A 62 -7.51 -0.96 -3.09
CA ALA A 62 -7.46 -1.72 -4.33
C ALA A 62 -7.94 -3.18 -4.17
N CYS A 63 -8.12 -3.66 -2.93
CA CYS A 63 -8.69 -4.97 -2.64
C CYS A 63 -10.23 -4.96 -2.79
N ASP A 64 -10.81 -6.14 -3.01
CA ASP A 64 -12.28 -6.29 -3.12
C ASP A 64 -12.97 -6.11 -1.75
N LEU A 65 -12.33 -6.60 -0.69
CA LEU A 65 -12.80 -6.49 0.68
C LEU A 65 -11.64 -6.15 1.62
N ALA A 66 -11.95 -5.48 2.72
CA ALA A 66 -11.03 -5.23 3.81
C ALA A 66 -11.67 -5.62 5.14
N TYR A 67 -10.93 -6.39 5.95
CA TYR A 67 -11.26 -6.71 7.33
C TYR A 67 -10.18 -6.08 8.22
N ALA A 68 -10.60 -5.35 9.24
CA ALA A 68 -9.68 -4.61 10.10
C ALA A 68 -10.07 -4.76 11.56
N ASP A 69 -9.06 -4.81 12.44
CA ASP A 69 -9.27 -4.70 13.89
C ASP A 69 -9.88 -3.33 14.22
N GLU A 70 -10.65 -3.23 15.32
CA GLU A 70 -11.23 -1.95 15.76
C GLU A 70 -10.17 -0.86 16.02
N GLU A 71 -8.97 -1.27 16.43
CA GLU A 71 -7.83 -0.40 16.71
C GLU A 71 -6.99 -0.05 15.46
N SER A 72 -7.32 -0.60 14.29
CA SER A 72 -6.59 -0.34 13.06
C SER A 72 -6.79 1.10 12.58
N LYS A 73 -5.71 1.73 12.10
CA LYS A 73 -5.70 3.14 11.69
C LYS A 73 -5.33 3.28 10.22
N PHE A 74 -6.13 4.07 9.51
CA PHE A 74 -5.92 4.43 8.12
C PHE A 74 -5.60 5.91 8.02
N ALA A 75 -4.56 6.28 7.28
CA ALA A 75 -4.24 7.68 7.03
C ALA A 75 -3.57 7.92 5.68
N THR A 76 -4.00 8.97 4.98
CA THR A 76 -3.35 9.50 3.79
C THR A 76 -2.70 10.85 4.15
N PRO A 77 -1.48 10.85 4.71
CA PRO A 77 -0.74 12.08 5.00
C PRO A 77 -0.28 12.82 3.73
#